data_AF-A0A6C0JP25-F1
#
_entry.id   AF-A0A6C0JP25-F1
#
_cell.length_a   1.000
_cell.length_b   1.000
_cell.length_c   1.000
_cell.angle_alpha   90.00
_cell.angle_beta   90.00
_cell.angle_gamma   90.00
#
_symmetry.space_group_name_H-M   'P 1'
#
loop_
_entity.id
_entity.type
_entity.pdbx_description
1 polymer ?
#
loop_
_entity_poly.entity_id
_entity_poly.type
_entity_poly.pdbx_seq_one_letter_code
_entity_poly.pdbx_strand_id
1 'polypeptide(L)'
;MHTFCQIIHKITSETNQFYNYSTAKFDNSHGETYKFMYGATDASEYKINENISYEADIANRLLKTGFYIFASNISGYSIQSKFSYFKKTIDNCFLNEYTRTEFINRFCKIQRCYWALNKAAYNYKWRKAPYRVNSDLFLNPISETQHNVFTLMHNNNKYLFTALDLKNIIEGALCNSPNMFADPNDPKNPYNNIPFDTATLYNIYFFMKKGDIILSSIFHNFFLCNFNLDKFMVNNEVIIRKKYIQQLIQNADVEDLYNDGIEMLSYNNIARRLKISEYFPQKRFVEIMLPYLNIYYIYNYSLDICERNRAERELNRLLRRFYYNNPCFGRKMIDLSKCAKDRVSFNDEHKEFLSNKYPCKIVNLRLNSHTNRTLEPPINDRSVFDRLAEEIILNSLHSPARIGIVARSPPNTPTFEFGFDYEENVREMTVDDC
;
A
#
# COMPACT_ATOMS: atom_id res chain seq x y z
N MET A 1 -24.59 -0.86 23.74
CA MET A 1 -25.44 0.19 23.15
C MET A 1 -24.60 1.02 22.17
N HIS A 2 -25.05 1.23 20.92
CA HIS A 2 -24.27 1.94 19.91
C HIS A 2 -24.30 3.47 20.14
N THR A 3 -23.13 4.12 20.21
CA THR A 3 -22.99 5.55 20.54
C THR A 3 -23.78 6.47 19.59
N PHE A 4 -23.90 6.09 18.32
CA PHE A 4 -24.71 6.84 17.35
C PHE A 4 -26.20 6.89 17.73
N CYS A 5 -26.79 5.77 18.16
CA CYS A 5 -28.19 5.72 18.60
C CYS A 5 -28.43 6.54 19.86
N GLN A 6 -27.46 6.57 20.79
CA GLN A 6 -27.52 7.46 21.95
C GLN A 6 -27.54 8.93 21.54
N ILE A 7 -26.73 9.33 20.57
CA ILE A 7 -26.68 10.70 20.09
C ILE A 7 -27.98 11.08 19.38
N ILE A 8 -28.54 10.18 18.57
CA ILE A 8 -29.87 10.37 17.99
C ILE A 8 -30.87 10.69 19.09
N HIS A 9 -30.99 9.80 20.07
CA HIS A 9 -31.92 9.96 21.19
C HIS A 9 -31.73 11.31 21.90
N LYS A 10 -30.50 11.63 22.31
CA LYS A 10 -30.18 12.87 23.03
C LYS A 10 -30.45 14.14 22.22
N ILE A 11 -30.28 14.11 20.90
CA ILE A 11 -30.54 15.27 20.02
C ILE A 11 -32.03 15.41 19.70
N THR A 12 -32.78 14.32 19.68
CA THR A 12 -34.22 14.33 19.41
C THR A 12 -35.06 14.63 20.65
N SER A 13 -34.53 14.42 21.86
CA SER A 13 -35.24 14.68 23.11
C SER A 13 -35.28 16.17 23.47
N GLU A 14 -36.46 16.68 23.83
CA GLU A 14 -36.67 18.09 24.23
C GLU A 14 -36.94 18.26 25.73
N THR A 15 -37.38 17.19 26.41
CA THR A 15 -37.63 17.24 27.85
C THR A 15 -36.49 16.61 28.66
N ASN A 16 -36.23 17.14 29.86
CA ASN A 16 -35.22 16.58 30.77
C ASN A 16 -35.50 15.12 31.15
N GLN A 17 -36.78 14.74 31.22
CA GLN A 17 -37.20 13.38 31.53
C GLN A 17 -36.79 12.41 30.42
N PHE A 18 -37.04 12.79 29.17
CA PHE A 18 -36.65 11.98 28.00
C PHE A 18 -35.18 12.03 27.69
N TYR A 19 -34.53 13.17 27.88
CA TYR A 19 -33.09 13.26 27.78
C TYR A 19 -32.42 12.27 28.75
N ASN A 20 -32.92 12.13 29.97
CA ASN A 20 -32.37 11.21 30.97
C ASN A 20 -32.89 9.77 30.86
N TYR A 21 -33.78 9.47 29.92
CA TYR A 21 -34.32 8.14 29.74
C TYR A 21 -33.24 7.16 29.26
N SER A 22 -33.10 6.03 29.96
CA SER A 22 -32.05 5.07 29.65
C SER A 22 -32.51 4.09 28.57
N THR A 23 -32.02 4.30 27.36
CA THR A 23 -32.17 3.38 26.22
C THR A 23 -31.30 2.11 26.33
N ALA A 24 -30.55 1.92 27.43
CA ALA A 24 -29.72 0.74 27.65
C ALA A 24 -30.50 -0.47 28.21
N LYS A 25 -31.75 -0.27 28.66
CA LYS A 25 -32.61 -1.31 29.25
C LYS A 25 -33.56 -2.01 28.26
N PHE A 26 -33.50 -1.66 26.98
CA PHE A 26 -34.33 -2.29 25.95
C PHE A 26 -33.82 -3.70 25.65
N ASP A 27 -34.31 -4.69 26.38
CA ASP A 27 -34.53 -6.01 25.80
C ASP A 27 -35.58 -5.84 24.70
N ASN A 28 -35.43 -6.56 23.58
CA ASN A 28 -36.20 -6.46 22.32
C ASN A 28 -37.76 -6.61 22.44
N SER A 29 -38.37 -6.45 23.61
CA SER A 29 -39.81 -6.48 23.81
C SER A 29 -40.48 -5.29 23.11
N HIS A 30 -41.43 -5.58 22.20
CA HIS A 30 -42.23 -4.56 21.52
C HIS A 30 -42.94 -3.62 22.51
N GLY A 31 -43.23 -4.05 23.74
CA GLY A 31 -43.94 -3.29 24.76
C GLY A 31 -43.21 -2.05 25.28
N GLU A 32 -41.88 -2.07 25.44
CA GLU A 32 -41.11 -0.93 25.96
C GLU A 32 -41.06 0.22 24.95
N THR A 33 -40.96 -0.09 23.64
CA THR A 33 -40.94 0.90 22.55
C THR A 33 -42.27 1.64 22.44
N TYR A 34 -43.39 0.91 22.61
CA TYR A 34 -44.73 1.49 22.67
C TYR A 34 -44.93 2.33 23.92
N LYS A 35 -44.49 1.85 25.08
CA LYS A 35 -44.58 2.58 26.36
C LYS A 35 -43.82 3.91 26.32
N PHE A 36 -42.67 3.93 25.65
CA PHE A 36 -41.93 5.14 25.39
C PHE A 36 -42.64 6.06 24.39
N MET A 37 -43.13 5.56 23.25
CA MET A 37 -43.86 6.40 22.28
C MET A 37 -45.07 7.08 22.93
N TYR A 38 -45.83 6.33 23.74
CA TYR A 38 -46.93 6.86 24.54
C TYR A 38 -46.46 7.90 25.57
N GLY A 39 -45.38 7.59 26.29
CA GLY A 39 -44.78 8.53 27.25
C GLY A 39 -44.25 9.80 26.59
N ALA A 40 -43.74 9.74 25.37
CA ALA A 40 -43.22 10.89 24.62
C ALA A 40 -44.35 11.81 24.15
N THR A 41 -45.43 11.20 23.66
CA THR A 41 -46.65 11.92 23.27
C THR A 41 -47.33 12.56 24.47
N ASP A 42 -47.38 11.87 25.62
CA ASP A 42 -47.98 12.39 26.85
C ASP A 42 -47.10 13.43 27.56
N ALA A 43 -45.77 13.24 27.59
CA ALA A 43 -44.81 14.08 28.32
C ALA A 43 -44.43 15.38 27.61
N SER A 44 -45.29 15.90 26.73
CA SER A 44 -45.15 17.18 26.02
C SER A 44 -44.10 17.30 24.92
N GLU A 45 -43.32 16.25 24.65
CA GLU A 45 -42.20 16.30 23.70
C GLU A 45 -42.64 16.45 22.23
N TYR A 46 -43.92 16.14 21.97
CA TYR A 46 -44.57 16.28 20.67
C TYR A 46 -45.81 17.17 20.73
N LYS A 47 -45.87 18.12 21.68
CA LYS A 47 -46.93 19.15 21.69
C LYS A 47 -46.87 20.03 20.45
N ILE A 48 -48.01 20.60 20.10
CA ILE A 48 -48.12 21.54 18.98
C ILE A 48 -47.22 22.74 19.25
N ASN A 49 -46.30 23.00 18.32
CA ASN A 49 -45.52 24.23 18.36
C ASN A 49 -46.28 25.33 17.63
N GLU A 50 -46.92 26.23 18.38
CA GLU A 50 -47.72 27.34 17.85
C GLU A 50 -46.89 28.37 17.06
N ASN A 51 -45.56 28.35 17.19
CA ASN A 51 -44.67 29.30 16.52
C ASN A 51 -44.27 28.90 15.09
N ILE A 52 -44.69 27.72 14.62
CA ILE A 52 -44.34 27.18 13.30
C ILE A 52 -45.65 26.78 12.59
N SER A 53 -45.65 26.83 11.24
CA SER A 53 -46.77 26.28 10.46
C SER A 53 -47.11 24.85 10.88
N TYR A 54 -48.41 24.55 11.00
CA TYR A 54 -48.93 23.25 11.39
C TYR A 54 -48.34 22.08 10.59
N GLU A 55 -48.16 22.27 9.27
CA GLU A 55 -47.57 21.26 8.39
C GLU A 55 -46.10 20.98 8.72
N ALA A 56 -45.32 22.04 9.00
CA ALA A 56 -43.93 21.93 9.38
C ALA A 56 -43.75 21.34 10.79
N ASP A 57 -44.71 21.58 11.68
CA ASP A 57 -44.71 20.97 13.01
C ASP A 57 -45.02 19.46 12.95
N ILE A 58 -46.03 19.02 12.18
CA ILE A 58 -46.30 17.59 11.93
C ILE A 58 -45.08 16.89 11.34
N ALA A 59 -44.49 17.50 10.31
CA ALA A 59 -43.27 17.03 9.66
C ALA A 59 -42.14 16.79 10.68
N ASN A 60 -41.89 17.76 11.55
CA ASN A 60 -40.86 17.67 12.59
C ASN A 60 -41.13 16.51 13.57
N ARG A 61 -42.38 16.30 13.97
CA ARG A 61 -42.75 15.19 14.87
C ARG A 61 -42.52 13.83 14.20
N LEU A 62 -42.98 13.65 12.96
CA LEU A 62 -42.77 12.41 12.20
C LEU A 62 -41.29 12.08 12.05
N LEU A 63 -40.45 13.08 11.76
CA LEU A 63 -39.00 12.89 11.67
C LEU A 63 -38.39 12.44 13.00
N LYS A 64 -38.76 13.09 14.11
CA LYS A 64 -38.29 12.72 15.45
C LYS A 64 -38.71 11.28 15.79
N THR A 65 -39.97 10.91 15.54
CA THR A 65 -40.47 9.54 15.77
C THR A 65 -39.71 8.53 14.91
N GLY A 66 -39.46 8.83 13.63
CA GLY A 66 -38.68 7.97 12.74
C GLY A 66 -37.24 7.75 13.21
N PHE A 67 -36.55 8.82 13.62
CA PHE A 67 -35.22 8.74 14.21
C PHE A 67 -35.19 7.90 15.48
N TYR A 68 -36.20 8.04 16.34
CA TYR A 68 -36.30 7.24 17.55
C TYR A 68 -36.51 5.75 17.25
N ILE A 69 -37.44 5.41 16.35
CA ILE A 69 -37.68 4.02 15.93
C ILE A 69 -36.40 3.38 15.38
N PHE A 70 -35.62 4.15 14.61
CA PHE A 70 -34.31 3.71 14.15
C PHE A 70 -33.33 3.50 15.33
N ALA A 71 -33.28 4.41 16.29
CA ALA A 71 -32.38 4.34 17.44
C ALA A 71 -32.73 3.22 18.43
N SER A 72 -34.01 2.87 18.57
CA SER A 72 -34.49 1.80 19.47
C SER A 72 -34.23 0.40 18.93
N ASN A 73 -34.04 0.24 17.61
CA ASN A 73 -33.66 -1.03 16.98
C ASN A 73 -32.15 -1.32 17.12
N ILE A 74 -31.68 -1.41 18.38
CA ILE A 74 -30.26 -1.46 18.75
C ILE A 74 -29.59 -2.77 18.29
N SER A 75 -30.33 -3.88 18.26
CA SER A 75 -29.82 -5.21 17.92
C SER A 75 -29.45 -5.38 16.45
N GLY A 76 -30.01 -4.55 15.55
CA GLY A 76 -29.71 -4.54 14.11
C GLY A 76 -28.77 -3.41 13.65
N TYR A 77 -28.14 -2.67 14.57
CA TYR A 77 -27.31 -1.53 14.19
C TYR A 77 -26.00 -1.97 13.51
N SER A 78 -25.76 -1.49 12.29
CA SER A 78 -24.52 -1.59 11.55
C SER A 78 -24.31 -0.31 10.72
N ILE A 79 -23.09 -0.09 10.21
CA ILE A 79 -22.82 1.02 9.29
C ILE A 79 -23.75 0.92 8.07
N GLN A 80 -23.95 -0.29 7.55
CA GLN A 80 -24.86 -0.59 6.45
C GLN A 80 -26.30 -0.25 6.81
N SER A 81 -26.82 -0.63 7.98
CA SER A 81 -28.22 -0.35 8.33
C SER A 81 -28.48 1.14 8.52
N LYS A 82 -27.52 1.89 9.07
CA LYS A 82 -27.58 3.35 9.15
C LYS A 82 -27.69 4.03 7.78
N PHE A 83 -26.79 3.70 6.83
CA PHE A 83 -26.83 4.33 5.51
C PHE A 83 -27.98 3.79 4.65
N SER A 84 -28.42 2.55 4.89
CA SER A 84 -29.65 2.03 4.30
C SER A 84 -30.88 2.78 4.78
N TYR A 85 -30.96 3.13 6.07
CA TYR A 85 -32.04 3.97 6.62
C TYR A 85 -32.02 5.35 5.98
N PHE A 86 -30.85 6.00 5.91
CA PHE A 86 -30.69 7.30 5.25
C PHE A 86 -31.19 7.27 3.79
N LYS A 87 -30.78 6.26 3.02
CA LYS A 87 -31.21 6.10 1.63
C LYS A 87 -32.72 5.88 1.52
N LYS A 88 -33.28 4.96 2.31
CA LYS A 88 -34.73 4.67 2.32
C LYS A 88 -35.56 5.91 2.67
N THR A 89 -35.10 6.74 3.60
CA THR A 89 -35.81 7.96 3.98
C THR A 89 -35.74 9.01 2.88
N ILE A 90 -34.60 9.19 2.21
CA ILE A 90 -34.47 10.18 1.13
C ILE A 90 -35.26 9.78 -0.12
N ASP A 91 -35.21 8.50 -0.49
CA ASP A 91 -35.88 7.93 -1.66
C ASP A 91 -37.41 7.82 -1.47
N ASN A 92 -37.91 8.13 -0.27
CA ASN A 92 -39.34 8.07 0.03
C ASN A 92 -40.11 9.17 -0.73
N CYS A 93 -41.03 8.75 -1.59
CA CYS A 93 -41.88 9.63 -2.39
C CYS A 93 -42.96 10.37 -1.58
N PHE A 94 -43.27 9.89 -0.37
CA PHE A 94 -44.26 10.51 0.52
C PHE A 94 -43.70 11.68 1.34
N LEU A 95 -42.39 11.94 1.26
CA LEU A 95 -41.76 13.09 1.91
C LEU A 95 -41.73 14.30 0.98
N ASN A 96 -42.26 15.42 1.44
CA ASN A 96 -42.11 16.70 0.76
C ASN A 96 -40.65 17.21 0.82
N GLU A 97 -40.29 18.18 -0.01
CA GLU A 97 -38.90 18.66 -0.10
C GLU A 97 -38.41 19.30 1.22
N TYR A 98 -39.29 19.99 1.94
CA TYR A 98 -39.00 20.57 3.24
C TYR A 98 -38.61 19.51 4.29
N THR A 99 -39.42 18.46 4.45
CA THR A 99 -39.14 17.33 5.38
C THR A 99 -37.87 16.60 5.02
N ARG A 100 -37.60 16.40 3.73
CA ARG A 100 -36.35 15.78 3.26
C ARG A 100 -35.14 16.62 3.66
N THR A 101 -35.22 17.94 3.47
CA THR A 101 -34.14 18.87 3.83
C THR A 101 -33.91 18.91 5.34
N GLU A 102 -34.98 18.99 6.13
CA GLU A 102 -34.92 18.92 7.60
C GLU A 102 -34.34 17.60 8.10
N PHE A 103 -34.72 16.47 7.49
CA PHE A 103 -34.14 15.17 7.80
C PHE A 103 -32.62 15.17 7.57
N ILE A 104 -32.17 15.63 6.40
CA ILE A 104 -30.75 15.69 6.05
C ILE A 104 -30.01 16.58 7.05
N ASN A 105 -30.53 17.77 7.37
CA ASN A 105 -29.93 18.69 8.33
C ASN A 105 -29.76 18.04 9.72
N ARG A 106 -30.81 17.39 10.22
CA ARG A 106 -30.78 16.69 11.51
C ARG A 106 -29.80 15.52 11.49
N PHE A 107 -29.83 14.70 10.44
CA PHE A 107 -28.91 13.57 10.28
C PHE A 107 -27.45 14.03 10.23
N CYS A 108 -27.15 15.09 9.48
CA CYS A 108 -25.83 15.72 9.42
C CYS A 108 -25.39 16.25 10.79
N LYS A 109 -26.29 16.90 11.55
CA LYS A 109 -26.00 17.37 12.91
C LYS A 109 -25.64 16.21 13.85
N ILE A 110 -26.43 15.14 13.84
CA ILE A 110 -26.18 13.91 14.60
C ILE A 110 -24.81 13.32 14.21
N GLN A 111 -24.53 13.25 12.92
CA GLN A 111 -23.28 12.72 12.38
C GLN A 111 -22.06 13.53 12.81
N ARG A 112 -22.16 14.87 12.78
CA ARG A 112 -21.11 15.77 13.26
C ARG A 112 -20.84 15.58 14.75
N CYS A 113 -21.88 15.48 15.57
CA CYS A 113 -21.75 15.21 17.00
C CYS A 113 -21.06 13.86 17.26
N TYR A 114 -21.46 12.82 16.53
CA TYR A 114 -20.86 11.49 16.61
C TYR A 114 -19.37 11.51 16.26
N TRP A 115 -19.00 12.15 15.15
CA TRP A 115 -17.60 12.29 14.76
C TRP A 115 -16.78 13.13 15.74
N ALA A 116 -17.35 14.21 16.28
CA ALA A 116 -16.68 15.03 17.29
C ALA A 116 -16.39 14.23 18.57
N LEU A 117 -17.35 13.45 19.06
CA LEU A 117 -17.18 12.59 20.23
C LEU A 117 -16.16 11.47 19.97
N ASN A 118 -16.22 10.82 18.80
CA ASN A 118 -15.23 9.82 18.43
C ASN A 118 -13.83 10.41 18.34
N LYS A 119 -13.69 11.61 17.76
CA LYS A 119 -12.41 12.32 17.70
C LYS A 119 -11.89 12.68 19.09
N ALA A 120 -12.76 13.14 19.99
CA ALA A 120 -12.39 13.43 21.36
C ALA A 120 -11.93 12.16 22.11
N ALA A 121 -12.66 11.05 21.97
CA ALA A 121 -12.31 9.76 22.55
C ALA A 121 -10.99 9.23 21.98
N TYR A 122 -10.77 9.36 20.67
CA TYR A 122 -9.53 9.00 20.00
C TYR A 122 -8.35 9.84 20.53
N ASN A 123 -8.49 11.16 20.59
CA ASN A 123 -7.45 12.05 21.12
C ASN A 123 -7.11 11.75 22.58
N TYR A 124 -8.12 11.41 23.39
CA TYR A 124 -7.90 10.97 24.76
C TYR A 124 -7.08 9.68 24.81
N LYS A 125 -7.47 8.66 24.01
CA LYS A 125 -6.72 7.39 23.90
C LYS A 125 -5.29 7.64 23.43
N TRP A 126 -5.10 8.46 22.40
CA TRP A 126 -3.79 8.81 21.88
C TRP A 126 -2.88 9.43 22.93
N ARG A 127 -3.40 10.38 23.72
CA ARG A 127 -2.62 11.05 24.78
C ARG A 127 -2.27 10.13 25.95
N LYS A 128 -3.11 9.13 26.23
CA LYS A 128 -2.91 8.17 27.33
C LYS A 128 -2.16 6.90 26.93
N ALA A 129 -2.06 6.60 25.64
CA ALA A 129 -1.39 5.42 25.14
C ALA A 129 0.12 5.45 25.49
N PRO A 130 0.66 4.38 26.11
CA PRO A 130 2.08 4.27 26.38
C PRO A 130 2.87 4.02 25.09
N TYR A 131 4.14 4.41 25.09
CA TYR A 131 5.09 4.01 24.04
C TYR A 131 5.56 2.59 24.32
N ARG A 132 5.37 1.70 23.34
CA ARG A 132 5.88 0.34 23.40
C ARG A 132 7.22 0.20 22.68
N VAL A 133 7.42 1.00 21.64
CA VAL A 133 8.68 1.08 20.89
C VAL A 133 9.04 2.54 20.75
N ASN A 134 10.20 2.91 21.27
CA ASN A 134 10.78 4.25 21.26
C ASN A 134 12.25 4.26 20.82
N SER A 135 12.70 3.17 20.21
CA SER A 135 14.02 3.07 19.59
C SER A 135 13.89 2.57 18.16
N ASP A 136 14.77 3.06 17.30
CA ASP A 136 14.95 2.60 15.92
C ASP A 136 15.49 1.15 15.88
N LEU A 137 15.53 0.54 14.70
CA LEU A 137 16.14 -0.78 14.44
C LEU A 137 17.60 -0.87 14.90
N PHE A 138 18.33 0.26 14.88
CA PHE A 138 19.70 0.36 15.39
C PHE A 138 19.79 0.67 16.89
N LEU A 139 18.67 0.58 17.62
CA LEU A 139 18.54 0.90 19.05
C LEU A 139 18.84 2.37 19.41
N ASN A 140 18.83 3.26 18.41
CA ASN A 140 18.89 4.70 18.64
C ASN A 140 17.55 5.21 19.18
N PRO A 141 17.53 6.06 20.21
CA PRO A 141 16.29 6.60 20.74
C PRO A 141 15.61 7.52 19.72
N ILE A 142 14.31 7.31 19.50
CA ILE A 142 13.47 8.09 18.59
C ILE A 142 12.31 8.73 19.35
N SER A 143 11.86 9.90 18.90
CA SER A 143 10.77 10.64 19.54
C SER A 143 9.68 11.03 18.55
N GLU A 144 8.43 11.11 19.04
CA GLU A 144 7.26 11.52 18.25
C GLU A 144 7.39 12.95 17.68
N THR A 145 8.31 13.76 18.22
CA THR A 145 8.56 15.15 17.78
C THR A 145 9.45 15.26 16.54
N GLN A 146 10.11 14.18 16.12
CA GLN A 146 11.04 14.19 15.00
C GLN A 146 10.28 14.17 13.65
N HIS A 147 10.75 14.96 12.68
CA HIS A 147 10.09 15.11 11.37
C HIS A 147 10.07 13.83 10.53
N ASN A 148 11.04 12.94 10.74
CA ASN A 148 11.21 11.66 10.03
C ASN A 148 10.63 10.47 10.79
N VAL A 149 9.91 10.69 11.89
CA VAL A 149 9.31 9.64 12.72
C VAL A 149 7.79 9.64 12.55
N PHE A 150 7.24 8.46 12.30
CA PHE A 150 5.83 8.19 12.23
C PHE A 150 5.37 7.45 13.48
N THR A 151 4.28 7.90 14.08
CA THR A 151 3.66 7.24 15.23
C THR A 151 2.46 6.42 14.77
N LEU A 152 2.52 5.11 14.99
CA LEU A 152 1.43 4.19 14.75
C LEU A 152 0.81 3.73 16.07
N MET A 153 -0.52 3.72 16.15
CA MET A 153 -1.23 3.23 17.34
C MET A 153 -1.92 1.89 17.06
N HIS A 154 -1.37 0.80 17.61
CA HIS A 154 -1.96 -0.54 17.55
C HIS A 154 -2.21 -1.05 18.98
N ASN A 155 -3.38 -1.68 19.21
CA ASN A 155 -3.76 -2.23 20.52
C ASN A 155 -3.55 -1.24 21.69
N ASN A 156 -3.94 0.02 21.50
CA ASN A 156 -3.77 1.14 22.46
C ASN A 156 -2.31 1.45 22.86
N ASN A 157 -1.32 0.98 22.11
CA ASN A 157 0.09 1.27 22.30
C ASN A 157 0.63 2.07 21.12
N LYS A 158 1.56 2.98 21.39
CA LYS A 158 2.28 3.73 20.35
C LYS A 158 3.55 2.99 19.94
N TYR A 159 3.75 2.91 18.63
CA TYR A 159 4.93 2.38 17.97
C TYR A 159 5.52 3.50 17.13
N LEU A 160 6.75 3.89 17.43
CA LEU A 160 7.49 4.85 16.63
C LEU A 160 8.26 4.11 15.55
N PHE A 161 8.20 4.60 14.32
CA PHE A 161 8.96 4.10 13.19
C PHE A 161 9.65 5.27 12.50
N THR A 162 10.90 5.08 12.08
CA THR A 162 11.48 6.02 11.14
C THR A 162 10.85 5.80 9.76
N ALA A 163 10.84 6.84 8.93
CA ALA A 163 10.37 6.72 7.57
C ALA A 163 11.22 5.73 6.72
N LEU A 164 12.49 5.53 7.07
CA LEU A 164 13.33 4.50 6.44
C LEU A 164 12.86 3.09 6.84
N ASP A 165 12.53 2.87 8.11
CA ASP A 165 11.99 1.58 8.58
C ASP A 165 10.69 1.26 7.87
N LEU A 166 9.76 2.22 7.82
CA LEU A 166 8.48 2.04 7.14
C LEU A 166 8.68 1.71 5.66
N LYS A 167 9.63 2.38 4.99
CA LYS A 167 9.97 2.06 3.60
C LYS A 167 10.44 0.62 3.47
N ASN A 168 11.37 0.18 4.31
CA ASN A 168 11.92 -1.18 4.26
C ASN A 168 10.86 -2.24 4.59
N ILE A 169 9.99 -1.98 5.58
CA ILE A 169 8.89 -2.86 5.97
C ILE A 169 7.90 -3.02 4.81
N ILE A 170 7.49 -1.91 4.20
CA ILE A 170 6.51 -1.92 3.10
C ILE A 170 7.12 -2.53 1.84
N GLU A 171 8.32 -2.10 1.43
CA GLU A 171 8.99 -2.68 0.25
C GLU A 171 9.28 -4.16 0.44
N GLY A 172 9.73 -4.59 1.63
CA GLY A 172 9.98 -5.99 1.92
C GLY A 172 8.73 -6.86 1.80
N ALA A 173 7.58 -6.36 2.29
CA ALA A 173 6.30 -7.08 2.16
C ALA A 173 5.82 -7.14 0.70
N LEU A 174 5.87 -6.01 -0.02
CA LEU A 174 5.36 -5.90 -1.40
C LEU A 174 6.27 -6.54 -2.45
N CYS A 175 7.57 -6.68 -2.18
CA CYS A 175 8.52 -7.32 -3.10
C CYS A 175 8.66 -8.83 -2.89
N ASN A 176 7.83 -9.43 -2.04
CA ASN A 176 7.90 -10.85 -1.80
C ASN A 176 7.58 -11.64 -3.08
N SER A 177 8.47 -12.56 -3.44
CA SER A 177 8.32 -13.36 -4.66
C SER A 177 8.92 -14.77 -4.50
N PRO A 178 8.37 -15.61 -3.59
CA PRO A 178 8.88 -16.96 -3.34
C PRO A 178 8.93 -17.77 -4.63
N ASN A 179 10.01 -18.55 -4.80
CA ASN A 179 10.26 -19.33 -6.02
C ASN A 179 10.19 -18.50 -7.31
N MET A 180 10.51 -17.19 -7.24
CA MET A 180 10.42 -16.26 -8.35
C MET A 180 8.99 -16.04 -8.89
N PHE A 181 7.93 -16.35 -8.13
CA PHE A 181 6.56 -15.97 -8.45
C PHE A 181 6.13 -14.80 -7.58
N ALA A 182 5.56 -13.74 -8.17
CA ALA A 182 5.22 -12.56 -7.40
C ALA A 182 4.05 -12.89 -6.47
N ASP A 183 4.26 -12.72 -5.17
CA ASP A 183 3.28 -13.03 -4.14
C ASP A 183 3.41 -11.98 -3.01
N PRO A 184 2.99 -10.73 -3.29
CA PRO A 184 3.18 -9.62 -2.36
C PRO A 184 2.35 -9.83 -1.09
N ASN A 185 2.98 -9.60 0.07
CA ASN A 185 2.32 -9.69 1.37
C ASN A 185 1.79 -8.33 1.83
N ASP A 186 0.77 -8.36 2.69
CA ASP A 186 0.34 -7.16 3.42
C ASP A 186 1.47 -6.60 4.29
N PRO A 187 1.79 -5.30 4.16
CA PRO A 187 2.68 -4.62 5.09
C PRO A 187 2.14 -4.71 6.52
N LYS A 188 2.98 -5.17 7.45
CA LYS A 188 2.62 -5.43 8.85
C LYS A 188 3.57 -4.72 9.80
N ASN A 189 3.07 -4.44 10.99
CA ASN A 189 3.91 -3.99 12.09
C ASN A 189 4.77 -5.18 12.58
N PRO A 190 6.11 -5.10 12.51
CA PRO A 190 7.01 -6.21 12.86
C PRO A 190 6.94 -6.63 14.34
N TYR A 191 6.46 -5.74 15.23
CA TYR A 191 6.42 -5.99 16.67
C TYR A 191 5.18 -6.76 17.14
N ASN A 192 4.10 -6.74 16.36
CA ASN A 192 2.84 -7.41 16.72
C ASN A 192 2.18 -8.18 15.58
N ASN A 193 2.80 -8.20 14.39
CA ASN A 193 2.31 -8.87 13.18
C ASN A 193 0.91 -8.43 12.72
N ILE A 194 0.43 -7.26 13.17
CA ILE A 194 -0.85 -6.70 12.75
C ILE A 194 -0.64 -5.96 11.42
N PRO A 195 -1.42 -6.28 10.37
CA PRO A 195 -1.35 -5.59 9.08
C PRO A 195 -1.77 -4.13 9.21
N PHE A 196 -1.14 -3.27 8.41
CA PHE A 196 -1.58 -1.88 8.31
C PHE A 196 -2.90 -1.81 7.58
N ASP A 197 -3.88 -1.14 8.17
CA ASP A 197 -5.15 -0.89 7.50
C ASP A 197 -4.98 0.18 6.41
N THR A 198 -5.95 0.24 5.51
CA THR A 198 -5.94 1.17 4.39
C THR A 198 -5.79 2.63 4.84
N ALA A 199 -6.42 3.01 5.95
CA ALA A 199 -6.28 4.35 6.51
C ALA A 199 -4.86 4.64 7.00
N THR A 200 -4.22 3.69 7.70
CA THR A 200 -2.81 3.79 8.08
C THR A 200 -1.90 3.89 6.87
N LEU A 201 -2.12 3.10 5.82
CA LEU A 201 -1.32 3.15 4.59
C LEU A 201 -1.40 4.52 3.90
N TYR A 202 -2.60 5.13 3.84
CA TYR A 202 -2.75 6.51 3.36
C TYR A 202 -1.97 7.50 4.22
N ASN A 203 -2.09 7.39 5.55
CA ASN A 203 -1.37 8.26 6.47
C ASN A 203 0.16 8.14 6.30
N ILE A 204 0.67 6.92 6.18
CA ILE A 204 2.10 6.65 5.93
C ILE A 204 2.53 7.23 4.58
N TYR A 205 1.74 7.01 3.53
CA TYR A 205 2.03 7.52 2.18
C TYR A 205 2.15 9.05 2.16
N PHE A 206 1.18 9.76 2.73
CA PHE A 206 1.21 11.22 2.78
C PHE A 206 2.28 11.75 3.73
N PHE A 207 2.59 11.02 4.80
CA PHE A 207 3.72 11.34 5.67
C PHE A 207 5.04 11.27 4.90
N MET A 208 5.29 10.19 4.16
CA MET A 208 6.50 10.05 3.34
C MET A 208 6.56 11.06 2.19
N LYS A 209 5.43 11.32 1.52
CA LYS A 209 5.37 12.27 0.40
C LYS A 209 5.62 13.73 0.82
N LYS A 210 5.25 14.09 2.06
CA LYS A 210 5.51 15.43 2.61
C LYS A 210 6.93 15.59 3.16
N GLY A 211 7.57 14.49 3.55
CA GLY A 211 8.94 14.51 4.05
C GLY A 211 9.98 14.56 2.94
N ASP A 212 11.25 14.71 3.33
CA ASP A 212 12.39 14.82 2.42
C ASP A 212 12.91 13.46 1.90
N ILE A 213 12.10 12.40 1.99
CA ILE A 213 12.53 11.04 1.67
C ILE A 213 12.10 10.66 0.26
N ILE A 214 13.03 10.04 -0.47
CA ILE A 214 12.75 9.49 -1.79
C ILE A 214 11.74 8.36 -1.66
N LEU A 215 10.51 8.65 -2.07
CA LEU A 215 9.40 7.72 -2.08
C LEU A 215 9.71 6.54 -3.00
N SER A 216 9.43 5.33 -2.53
CA SER A 216 9.57 4.12 -3.34
C SER A 216 8.57 4.13 -4.50
N SER A 217 9.03 3.81 -5.70
CA SER A 217 8.14 3.57 -6.85
C SER A 217 7.17 2.42 -6.59
N ILE A 218 7.59 1.40 -5.83
CA ILE A 218 6.77 0.24 -5.48
C ILE A 218 5.62 0.67 -4.57
N PHE A 219 5.94 1.46 -3.54
CA PHE A 219 4.92 1.96 -2.64
C PHE A 219 3.98 2.95 -3.34
N HIS A 220 4.49 3.77 -4.26
CA HIS A 220 3.67 4.63 -5.09
C HIS A 220 2.70 3.84 -5.98
N ASN A 221 3.17 2.79 -6.64
CA ASN A 221 2.31 1.93 -7.47
C ASN A 221 1.26 1.19 -6.62
N PHE A 222 1.60 0.82 -5.39
CA PHE A 222 0.63 0.24 -4.44
C PHE A 222 -0.46 1.25 -4.04
N PHE A 223 -0.08 2.51 -3.82
CA PHE A 223 -1.04 3.61 -3.62
C PHE A 223 -1.96 3.80 -4.83
N LEU A 224 -1.44 3.78 -6.07
CA LEU A 224 -2.26 3.88 -7.29
C LEU A 224 -3.26 2.73 -7.46
N CYS A 225 -3.01 1.59 -6.82
CA CYS A 225 -3.92 0.46 -6.78
C CYS A 225 -4.92 0.55 -5.60
N ASN A 226 -5.05 1.70 -4.95
CA ASN A 226 -5.86 1.89 -3.73
C ASN A 226 -5.49 0.90 -2.62
N PHE A 227 -4.21 0.52 -2.54
CA PHE A 227 -3.70 -0.50 -1.63
C PHE A 227 -4.37 -1.88 -1.76
N ASN A 228 -4.91 -2.20 -2.94
CA ASN A 228 -5.40 -3.53 -3.25
C ASN A 228 -4.25 -4.42 -3.75
N LEU A 229 -3.93 -5.49 -3.00
CA LEU A 229 -2.82 -6.39 -3.30
C LEU A 229 -3.00 -7.14 -4.62
N ASP A 230 -4.19 -7.67 -4.90
CA ASP A 230 -4.44 -8.45 -6.12
C ASP A 230 -4.20 -7.62 -7.39
N LYS A 231 -4.75 -6.39 -7.41
CA LYS A 231 -4.56 -5.43 -8.50
C LYS A 231 -3.10 -4.99 -8.58
N PHE A 232 -2.44 -4.80 -7.45
CA PHE A 232 -1.04 -4.41 -7.40
C PHE A 232 -0.13 -5.50 -7.97
N MET A 233 -0.34 -6.76 -7.59
CA MET A 233 0.41 -7.93 -8.05
C MET A 233 0.37 -8.02 -9.57
N VAL A 234 -0.82 -8.02 -10.16
CA VAL A 234 -1.00 -8.15 -11.62
C VAL A 234 -0.34 -7.00 -12.37
N ASN A 235 -0.51 -5.77 -11.88
CA ASN A 235 -0.01 -4.58 -12.58
C ASN A 235 1.51 -4.38 -12.43
N ASN A 236 2.14 -4.97 -11.42
CA ASN A 236 3.53 -4.68 -11.05
C ASN A 236 4.43 -5.92 -10.98
N GLU A 237 3.98 -7.07 -11.49
CA GLU A 237 4.70 -8.35 -11.43
C GLU A 237 6.18 -8.23 -11.84
N VAL A 238 6.43 -7.54 -12.96
CA VAL A 238 7.78 -7.32 -13.51
C VAL A 238 8.67 -6.57 -12.52
N ILE A 239 8.13 -5.52 -11.89
CA ILE A 239 8.87 -4.67 -10.93
C ILE A 239 9.13 -5.43 -9.64
N ILE A 240 8.12 -6.14 -9.13
CA ILE A 240 8.20 -6.98 -7.93
C ILE A 240 9.32 -8.01 -8.10
N ARG A 241 9.32 -8.76 -9.20
CA ARG A 241 10.32 -9.80 -9.47
C ARG A 241 11.72 -9.21 -9.65
N LYS A 242 11.84 -8.11 -10.38
CA LYS A 242 13.14 -7.42 -10.56
C LYS A 242 13.74 -6.99 -9.22
N LYS A 243 12.91 -6.49 -8.31
CA LYS A 243 13.33 -6.08 -6.96
C LYS A 243 13.66 -7.27 -6.07
N TYR A 244 12.88 -8.34 -6.17
CA TYR A 244 13.16 -9.58 -5.46
C TYR A 244 14.51 -10.19 -5.83
N ILE A 245 14.85 -10.24 -7.14
CA ILE A 245 16.18 -10.72 -7.60
C ILE A 245 17.31 -9.93 -6.95
N GLN A 246 17.17 -8.60 -6.84
CA GLN A 246 18.17 -7.74 -6.19
C GLN A 246 18.31 -8.03 -4.70
N GLN A 247 17.21 -8.35 -4.01
CA GLN A 247 17.20 -8.69 -2.59
C GLN A 247 17.77 -10.10 -2.35
N LEU A 248 17.47 -11.06 -3.22
CA LEU A 248 17.94 -12.44 -3.13
C LEU A 248 19.47 -12.50 -3.15
N ILE A 249 20.11 -11.80 -4.08
CA ILE A 249 21.59 -11.79 -4.18
C ILE A 249 22.25 -11.22 -2.93
N GLN A 250 21.58 -10.31 -2.21
CA GLN A 250 22.12 -9.70 -1.00
C GLN A 250 21.92 -10.57 0.25
N ASN A 251 20.91 -11.43 0.25
CA ASN A 251 20.47 -12.16 1.44
C ASN A 251 20.65 -13.69 1.34
N ALA A 252 20.98 -14.22 0.15
CA ALA A 252 21.14 -15.65 -0.09
C ALA A 252 22.34 -16.23 0.67
N ASP A 253 22.24 -17.50 1.03
CA ASP A 253 23.33 -18.21 1.69
C ASP A 253 24.47 -18.51 0.70
N VAL A 254 25.69 -18.61 1.24
CA VAL A 254 26.90 -18.88 0.45
C VAL A 254 26.81 -20.24 -0.24
N GLU A 255 26.18 -21.23 0.40
CA GLU A 255 26.00 -22.57 -0.18
C GLU A 255 25.08 -22.55 -1.40
N ASP A 256 23.94 -21.87 -1.30
CA ASP A 256 22.99 -21.71 -2.42
C ASP A 256 23.66 -20.97 -3.59
N LEU A 257 24.33 -19.84 -3.30
CA LEU A 257 25.05 -19.07 -4.32
C LEU A 257 26.21 -19.86 -4.96
N TYR A 258 26.87 -20.73 -4.19
CA TYR A 258 27.91 -21.60 -4.71
C TYR A 258 27.33 -22.61 -5.69
N ASN A 259 26.24 -23.29 -5.31
CA ASN A 259 25.56 -24.27 -6.15
C ASN A 259 25.06 -23.63 -7.46
N ASP A 260 24.41 -22.46 -7.37
CA ASP A 260 23.95 -21.69 -8.53
C ASP A 260 25.12 -21.25 -9.42
N GLY A 261 26.28 -20.95 -8.82
CA GLY A 261 27.46 -20.55 -9.56
C GLY A 261 28.12 -21.71 -10.31
N ILE A 262 28.15 -22.90 -9.71
CA ILE A 262 28.59 -24.12 -10.40
C ILE A 262 27.63 -24.46 -11.54
N GLU A 263 26.32 -24.37 -11.30
CA GLU A 263 25.29 -24.61 -12.31
C GLU A 263 25.46 -23.62 -13.49
N MET A 264 25.60 -22.33 -13.21
CA MET A 264 25.86 -21.27 -14.20
C MET A 264 27.08 -21.59 -15.08
N LEU A 265 28.19 -22.05 -14.49
CA LEU A 265 29.40 -22.42 -15.25
C LEU A 265 29.16 -23.67 -16.10
N SER A 266 28.37 -24.63 -15.61
CA SER A 266 28.10 -25.89 -16.30
C SER A 266 27.28 -25.72 -17.58
N TYR A 267 26.31 -24.81 -17.59
CA TYR A 267 25.50 -24.49 -18.78
C TYR A 267 26.25 -23.70 -19.84
N ASN A 268 27.34 -23.01 -19.46
CA ASN A 268 28.11 -22.24 -20.41
C ASN A 268 29.09 -23.12 -21.20
N ASN A 269 28.98 -23.11 -22.53
CA ASN A 269 29.78 -23.93 -23.44
C ASN A 269 31.31 -23.86 -23.25
N ILE A 270 31.82 -22.70 -22.80
CA ILE A 270 33.26 -22.44 -22.63
C ILE A 270 33.65 -22.56 -21.15
N ALA A 271 32.92 -21.89 -20.25
CA ALA A 271 33.24 -21.89 -18.83
C ALA A 271 33.08 -23.27 -18.15
N ARG A 272 32.26 -24.19 -18.70
CA ARG A 272 32.19 -25.60 -18.24
C ARG A 272 33.53 -26.36 -18.30
N ARG A 273 34.52 -25.82 -19.01
CA ARG A 273 35.87 -26.40 -19.13
C ARG A 273 36.77 -26.06 -17.93
N LEU A 274 36.33 -25.15 -17.04
CA LEU A 274 37.04 -24.86 -15.80
C LEU A 274 37.02 -26.08 -14.88
N LYS A 275 38.20 -26.47 -14.42
CA LYS A 275 38.37 -27.57 -13.45
C LYS A 275 38.59 -26.97 -12.07
N ILE A 276 37.49 -26.64 -11.40
CA ILE A 276 37.50 -26.12 -10.03
C ILE A 276 37.64 -27.31 -9.07
N SER A 277 38.57 -27.23 -8.14
CA SER A 277 38.74 -28.24 -7.10
C SER A 277 37.56 -28.22 -6.12
N GLU A 278 37.09 -29.39 -5.71
CA GLU A 278 36.05 -29.56 -4.68
C GLU A 278 36.40 -28.85 -3.36
N TYR A 279 37.68 -28.81 -3.01
CA TYR A 279 38.20 -28.13 -1.82
C TYR A 279 38.40 -26.61 -1.97
N PHE A 280 38.00 -26.01 -3.09
CA PHE A 280 38.13 -24.57 -3.27
C PHE A 280 37.20 -23.83 -2.29
N PRO A 281 37.66 -22.75 -1.61
CA PRO A 281 36.83 -22.06 -0.63
C PRO A 281 35.55 -21.48 -1.25
N GLN A 282 34.38 -22.01 -0.86
CA GLN A 282 33.07 -21.62 -1.40
C GLN A 282 32.83 -20.11 -1.28
N LYS A 283 33.14 -19.52 -0.12
CA LYS A 283 32.99 -18.08 0.11
C LYS A 283 33.79 -17.25 -0.90
N ARG A 284 35.04 -17.65 -1.17
CA ARG A 284 35.91 -16.96 -2.14
C ARG A 284 35.36 -17.11 -3.55
N PHE A 285 34.81 -18.27 -3.90
CA PHE A 285 34.16 -18.49 -5.18
C PHE A 285 32.97 -17.55 -5.37
N VAL A 286 32.08 -17.51 -4.37
CA VAL A 286 30.89 -16.66 -4.40
C VAL A 286 31.28 -15.18 -4.52
N GLU A 287 32.27 -14.69 -3.78
CA GLU A 287 32.75 -13.30 -3.88
C GLU A 287 33.17 -12.93 -5.32
N ILE A 288 33.87 -13.84 -6.01
CA ILE A 288 34.36 -13.64 -7.38
C ILE A 288 33.22 -13.76 -8.40
N MET A 289 32.31 -14.70 -8.18
CA MET A 289 31.22 -15.04 -9.10
C MET A 289 29.96 -14.20 -8.89
N LEU A 290 29.80 -13.50 -7.76
CA LEU A 290 28.61 -12.72 -7.42
C LEU A 290 28.13 -11.78 -8.55
N PRO A 291 29.02 -11.06 -9.26
CA PRO A 291 28.59 -10.20 -10.36
C PRO A 291 28.06 -10.98 -11.58
N TYR A 292 28.60 -12.17 -11.84
CA TYR A 292 28.12 -13.06 -12.90
C TYR A 292 26.78 -13.71 -12.51
N LEU A 293 26.67 -14.13 -11.25
CA LEU A 293 25.43 -14.67 -10.67
C LEU A 293 24.28 -13.67 -10.77
N ASN A 294 24.53 -12.38 -10.50
CA ASN A 294 23.53 -11.35 -10.67
C ASN A 294 22.95 -11.32 -12.10
N ILE A 295 23.84 -11.37 -13.11
CA ILE A 295 23.42 -11.40 -14.52
C ILE A 295 22.71 -12.74 -14.83
N TYR A 296 23.16 -13.85 -14.26
CA TYR A 296 22.54 -15.17 -14.39
C TYR A 296 21.10 -15.20 -13.87
N TYR A 297 20.83 -14.64 -12.68
CA TYR A 297 19.46 -14.54 -12.17
C TYR A 297 18.58 -13.66 -13.06
N ILE A 298 19.09 -12.55 -13.58
CA ILE A 298 18.33 -11.70 -14.52
C ILE A 298 18.01 -12.48 -15.80
N TYR A 299 18.98 -13.21 -16.35
CA TYR A 299 18.80 -14.03 -17.55
C TYR A 299 17.70 -15.10 -17.37
N ASN A 300 17.72 -15.83 -16.26
CA ASN A 300 16.79 -16.93 -15.99
C ASN A 300 15.40 -16.45 -15.55
N TYR A 301 15.33 -15.41 -14.72
CA TYR A 301 14.11 -15.09 -13.97
C TYR A 301 13.49 -13.71 -14.25
N SER A 302 14.15 -12.84 -15.03
CA SER A 302 13.51 -11.59 -15.46
C SER A 302 12.28 -11.88 -16.31
N LEU A 303 11.23 -11.05 -16.17
CA LEU A 303 10.06 -11.08 -17.04
C LEU A 303 10.22 -10.22 -18.30
N ASP A 304 11.17 -9.29 -18.28
CA ASP A 304 11.46 -8.43 -19.43
C ASP A 304 12.36 -9.17 -20.42
N ILE A 305 11.80 -9.49 -21.59
CA ILE A 305 12.48 -10.23 -22.68
C ILE A 305 13.74 -9.50 -23.15
N CYS A 306 13.71 -8.18 -23.25
CA CYS A 306 14.85 -7.39 -23.69
C CYS A 306 15.98 -7.46 -22.67
N GLU A 307 15.66 -7.35 -21.37
CA GLU A 307 16.63 -7.49 -20.28
C GLU A 307 17.22 -8.90 -20.24
N ARG A 308 16.41 -9.95 -20.44
CA ARG A 308 16.89 -11.35 -20.51
C ARG A 308 17.88 -11.55 -21.65
N ASN A 309 17.51 -11.17 -22.87
CA ASN A 309 18.34 -11.35 -24.06
C ASN A 309 19.65 -10.55 -23.97
N ARG A 310 19.62 -9.41 -23.25
CA ARG A 310 20.81 -8.62 -22.99
C ARG A 310 21.69 -9.28 -21.93
N ALA A 311 21.10 -9.73 -20.82
CA ALA A 311 21.81 -10.42 -19.75
C ALA A 311 22.47 -11.71 -20.26
N GLU A 312 21.78 -12.50 -21.09
CA GLU A 312 22.32 -13.71 -21.71
C GLU A 312 23.60 -13.43 -22.53
N ARG A 313 23.52 -12.47 -23.46
CA ARG A 313 24.65 -12.09 -24.31
C ARG A 313 25.81 -11.57 -23.48
N GLU A 314 25.51 -10.77 -22.46
CA GLU A 314 26.51 -10.20 -21.57
C GLU A 314 27.19 -11.28 -20.72
N LEU A 315 26.42 -12.18 -20.09
CA LEU A 315 26.93 -13.29 -19.31
C LEU A 315 27.83 -14.19 -20.14
N ASN A 316 27.37 -14.59 -21.33
CA ASN A 316 28.15 -15.43 -22.24
C ASN A 316 29.49 -14.79 -22.62
N ARG A 317 29.49 -13.49 -22.94
CA ARG A 317 30.71 -12.74 -23.26
C ARG A 317 31.65 -12.67 -22.06
N LEU A 318 31.12 -12.39 -20.87
CA LEU A 318 31.91 -12.21 -19.64
C LEU A 318 32.52 -13.54 -19.17
N LEU A 319 31.76 -14.64 -19.16
CA LEU A 319 32.26 -15.97 -18.79
C LEU A 319 33.33 -16.48 -19.76
N ARG A 320 33.16 -16.23 -21.07
CA ARG A 320 34.21 -16.53 -22.07
C ARG A 320 35.49 -15.78 -21.75
N ARG A 321 35.39 -14.47 -21.50
CA ARG A 321 36.54 -13.63 -21.13
C ARG A 321 37.18 -14.11 -19.83
N PHE A 322 36.38 -14.51 -18.83
CA PHE A 322 36.89 -15.05 -17.58
C PHE A 322 37.71 -16.32 -17.82
N TYR A 323 37.20 -17.28 -18.58
CA TYR A 323 37.91 -18.51 -18.92
C TYR A 323 39.26 -18.25 -19.61
N TYR A 324 39.26 -17.40 -20.65
CA TYR A 324 40.49 -17.14 -21.42
C TYR A 324 41.56 -16.39 -20.61
N ASN A 325 41.16 -15.57 -19.65
CA ASN A 325 42.12 -14.90 -18.78
C ASN A 325 42.57 -15.78 -17.61
N ASN A 326 41.71 -16.68 -17.11
CA ASN A 326 41.96 -17.47 -15.90
C ASN A 326 41.67 -18.98 -16.12
N PRO A 327 42.38 -19.65 -17.05
CA PRO A 327 42.08 -21.06 -17.39
C PRO A 327 42.40 -22.06 -16.26
N CYS A 328 43.22 -21.64 -15.30
CA CYS A 328 43.63 -22.44 -14.13
C CYS A 328 42.87 -22.06 -12.85
N PHE A 329 41.84 -21.22 -12.94
CA PHE A 329 41.04 -20.78 -11.79
C PHE A 329 40.50 -21.96 -10.98
N GLY A 330 40.63 -21.89 -9.66
CA GLY A 330 40.12 -22.90 -8.72
C GLY A 330 40.95 -24.19 -8.63
N ARG A 331 42.09 -24.29 -9.32
CA ARG A 331 42.99 -25.45 -9.24
C ARG A 331 43.90 -25.36 -8.00
N LYS A 332 44.23 -26.52 -7.42
CA LYS A 332 45.24 -26.65 -6.36
C LYS A 332 46.62 -26.28 -6.91
N MET A 333 47.32 -25.41 -6.22
CA MET A 333 48.72 -25.06 -6.45
C MET A 333 49.57 -25.66 -5.32
N ILE A 334 50.70 -26.25 -5.68
CA ILE A 334 51.68 -26.81 -4.73
C ILE A 334 52.95 -25.98 -4.87
N ASP A 335 53.26 -25.19 -3.85
CA ASP A 335 54.50 -24.42 -3.80
C ASP A 335 55.68 -25.34 -3.43
N LEU A 336 56.45 -25.74 -4.44
CA LEU A 336 57.65 -26.57 -4.28
C LEU A 336 58.87 -25.79 -3.73
N SER A 337 58.72 -24.50 -3.43
CA SER A 337 59.83 -23.58 -3.12
C SER A 337 60.25 -23.53 -1.65
N LYS A 338 59.53 -24.19 -0.74
CA LYS A 338 59.87 -24.25 0.68
C LYS A 338 59.77 -25.67 1.21
N CYS A 339 60.93 -26.30 1.44
CA CYS A 339 61.05 -27.52 2.25
C CYS A 339 60.55 -27.27 3.68
N ALA A 340 59.24 -27.35 3.92
CA ALA A 340 58.58 -27.68 5.20
C ALA A 340 57.07 -27.38 5.10
N LYS A 341 56.28 -28.47 5.08
CA LYS A 341 54.80 -28.53 5.08
C LYS A 341 54.14 -27.97 3.81
N ASP A 342 53.59 -28.87 3.00
CA ASP A 342 52.74 -28.60 1.84
C ASP A 342 51.62 -27.60 2.20
N ARG A 343 51.84 -26.31 1.95
CA ARG A 343 50.77 -25.33 1.99
C ARG A 343 50.03 -25.45 0.66
N VAL A 344 48.99 -26.26 0.63
CA VAL A 344 48.05 -26.32 -0.50
C VAL A 344 47.40 -24.94 -0.63
N SER A 345 47.71 -24.22 -1.71
CA SER A 345 47.04 -22.97 -2.08
C SER A 345 46.13 -23.23 -3.29
N PHE A 346 45.21 -22.30 -3.57
CA PHE A 346 44.35 -22.38 -4.75
C PHE A 346 44.58 -21.15 -5.62
N ASN A 347 44.54 -21.34 -6.95
CA ASN A 347 44.58 -20.20 -7.86
C ASN A 347 43.26 -19.42 -7.79
N ASP A 348 43.32 -18.24 -7.17
CA ASP A 348 42.22 -17.28 -7.10
C ASP A 348 42.47 -16.03 -7.97
N GLU A 349 43.53 -16.05 -8.80
CA GLU A 349 43.85 -14.95 -9.68
C GLU A 349 42.76 -14.80 -10.74
N HIS A 350 42.20 -13.60 -10.79
CA HIS A 350 41.22 -13.24 -11.79
C HIS A 350 41.34 -11.76 -12.14
N LYS A 351 41.12 -11.43 -13.42
CA LYS A 351 40.87 -10.03 -13.79
C LYS A 351 39.60 -9.53 -13.10
N GLU A 352 39.69 -8.36 -12.50
CA GLU A 352 38.55 -7.68 -11.86
C GLU A 352 37.37 -7.56 -12.81
N PHE A 353 36.17 -7.67 -12.24
CA PHE A 353 34.92 -7.56 -12.98
C PHE A 353 34.68 -6.11 -13.42
N LEU A 354 35.04 -5.80 -14.66
CA LEU A 354 34.82 -4.49 -15.27
C LEU A 354 33.40 -4.40 -15.85
N SER A 355 32.40 -4.13 -15.01
CA SER A 355 31.08 -3.68 -15.48
C SER A 355 30.59 -2.47 -14.69
N ASN A 356 30.72 -1.28 -15.27
CA ASN A 356 30.14 -0.05 -14.74
C ASN A 356 28.59 -0.03 -14.79
N LYS A 357 27.95 -1.08 -15.34
CA LYS A 357 26.48 -1.15 -15.56
C LYS A 357 25.73 -1.89 -14.46
N TYR A 358 26.38 -2.78 -13.72
CA TYR A 358 25.77 -3.54 -12.63
C TYR A 358 26.62 -3.36 -11.37
N PRO A 359 26.38 -2.28 -10.58
CA PRO A 359 27.12 -2.08 -9.35
C PRO A 359 26.80 -3.21 -8.36
N CYS A 360 27.68 -4.19 -8.26
CA CYS A 360 27.69 -5.13 -7.15
C CYS A 360 28.28 -4.39 -5.95
N LYS A 361 27.42 -3.89 -5.06
CA LYS A 361 27.86 -3.58 -3.71
C LYS A 361 28.14 -4.93 -3.05
N ILE A 362 29.40 -5.34 -3.00
CA ILE A 362 29.84 -6.27 -1.97
C ILE A 362 29.59 -5.50 -0.67
N VAL A 363 28.47 -5.78 -0.01
CA VAL A 363 28.26 -5.30 1.34
C VAL A 363 29.25 -6.10 2.18
N ASN A 364 30.38 -5.46 2.50
CA ASN A 364 31.29 -5.94 3.51
C ASN A 364 30.46 -6.45 4.68
N LEU A 365 30.77 -7.67 5.10
CA LEU A 365 30.40 -8.17 6.42
C LEU A 365 30.86 -7.13 7.44
N ARG A 366 29.90 -6.28 7.86
CA ARG A 366 29.92 -5.22 8.88
C ARG A 366 30.39 -3.80 8.47
N LEU A 367 29.50 -2.86 8.83
CA LEU A 367 29.67 -1.45 9.23
C LEU A 367 29.79 -0.35 8.14
N ASN A 368 28.70 0.43 8.03
CA ASN A 368 28.53 1.87 7.82
C ASN A 368 29.59 2.68 7.03
N SER A 369 29.13 3.52 6.11
CA SER A 369 29.05 4.99 6.35
C SER A 369 28.44 5.76 5.17
N HIS A 370 27.86 6.89 5.53
CA HIS A 370 27.16 7.87 4.70
C HIS A 370 27.87 8.29 3.40
N THR A 371 27.09 8.63 2.39
CA THR A 371 27.32 9.85 1.60
C THR A 371 25.99 10.52 1.28
N ASN A 372 25.78 11.71 1.83
CA ASN A 372 24.77 12.66 1.39
C ASN A 372 25.21 13.23 0.04
N ARG A 373 24.32 13.21 -0.96
CA ARG A 373 24.41 14.13 -2.11
C ARG A 373 23.12 14.91 -2.20
N THR A 374 23.27 16.21 -1.95
CA THR A 374 22.32 17.27 -2.25
C THR A 374 22.02 17.31 -3.75
N LEU A 375 20.75 17.21 -4.11
CA LEU A 375 20.23 17.61 -5.42
C LEU A 375 19.01 18.51 -5.16
N GLU A 376 19.02 19.67 -5.81
CA GLU A 376 18.07 20.77 -5.64
C GLU A 376 16.61 20.35 -5.96
N PRO A 377 15.61 21.00 -5.33
CA PRO A 377 14.21 20.59 -5.44
C PRO A 377 13.58 21.08 -6.76
N PRO A 378 12.74 20.29 -7.43
CA PRO A 378 11.89 20.80 -8.48
C PRO A 378 10.65 21.48 -7.90
N ILE A 379 10.17 22.44 -8.67
CA ILE A 379 9.19 23.48 -8.38
C ILE A 379 7.83 22.93 -7.93
N ASN A 380 7.28 23.61 -6.94
CA ASN A 380 6.07 23.32 -6.18
C ASN A 380 4.81 23.72 -6.96
N ASP A 381 4.09 22.75 -7.53
CA ASP A 381 2.81 23.01 -8.18
C ASP A 381 1.64 22.74 -7.21
N ARG A 382 1.39 23.70 -6.32
CA ARG A 382 0.30 23.68 -5.31
C ARG A 382 -1.10 23.51 -5.93
N SER A 383 -1.27 23.78 -7.23
CA SER A 383 -2.57 23.75 -7.92
C SER A 383 -3.15 22.35 -8.16
N VAL A 384 -2.32 21.30 -8.04
CA VAL A 384 -2.74 19.89 -8.23
C VAL A 384 -3.21 19.27 -6.91
N PHE A 385 -2.71 19.79 -5.78
CA PHE A 385 -3.01 19.31 -4.43
C PHE A 385 -4.47 19.57 -4.05
N ASP A 386 -4.98 20.75 -4.35
CA ASP A 386 -6.36 21.13 -4.05
C ASP A 386 -7.36 20.37 -4.93
N ARG A 387 -7.02 20.17 -6.22
CA ARG A 387 -7.87 19.43 -7.15
C ARG A 387 -8.02 17.94 -6.81
N LEU A 388 -6.93 17.25 -6.45
CA LEU A 388 -6.98 15.83 -6.06
C LEU A 388 -7.62 15.61 -4.67
N ALA A 389 -7.43 16.55 -3.74
CA ALA A 389 -8.09 16.49 -2.44
C ALA A 389 -9.61 16.66 -2.57
N GLU A 390 -10.07 17.60 -3.42
CA GLU A 390 -11.48 17.76 -3.74
C GLU A 390 -12.07 16.53 -4.45
N GLU A 391 -11.33 15.94 -5.40
CA GLU A 391 -11.79 14.76 -6.15
C GLU A 391 -11.91 13.51 -5.26
N ILE A 392 -10.99 13.32 -4.31
CA ILE A 392 -11.05 12.23 -3.33
C ILE A 392 -12.19 12.45 -2.32
N ILE A 393 -12.44 13.69 -1.90
CA ILE A 393 -13.55 14.04 -1.01
C ILE A 393 -14.90 13.84 -1.74
N LEU A 394 -15.02 14.25 -3.00
CA LEU A 394 -16.20 14.06 -3.84
C LEU A 394 -16.50 12.57 -4.10
N ASN A 395 -15.46 11.78 -4.39
CA ASN A 395 -15.59 10.33 -4.58
C ASN A 395 -15.95 9.58 -3.28
N SER A 396 -15.61 10.14 -2.11
CA SER A 396 -16.03 9.59 -0.82
C SER A 396 -17.49 9.92 -0.44
N LEU A 397 -18.08 10.94 -1.07
CA LEU A 397 -19.49 11.33 -0.89
C LEU A 397 -20.43 10.58 -1.84
N HIS A 398 -19.93 10.11 -2.98
CA HIS A 398 -20.67 9.27 -3.91
C HIS A 398 -20.17 7.82 -3.89
N SER A 399 -20.63 7.05 -2.90
CA SER A 399 -20.73 5.60 -3.11
C SER A 399 -22.00 5.04 -2.48
N PRO A 400 -22.92 4.58 -3.34
CA PRO A 400 -23.64 3.35 -3.10
C PRO A 400 -23.29 2.33 -4.20
N ALA A 401 -22.99 1.11 -3.75
CA ALA A 401 -23.18 -0.19 -4.40
C ALA A 401 -23.15 -0.31 -5.95
N ARG A 402 -22.17 -1.11 -6.42
CA ARG A 402 -22.08 -1.89 -7.68
C ARG A 402 -23.23 -1.75 -8.71
N ILE A 403 -22.88 -1.55 -9.99
CA ILE A 403 -23.25 -2.35 -11.20
C ILE A 403 -22.52 -1.72 -12.41
N GLY A 404 -22.14 -2.55 -13.38
CA GLY A 404 -21.29 -2.15 -14.50
C GLY A 404 -21.98 -1.61 -15.76
N ILE A 405 -21.13 -1.56 -16.79
CA ILE A 405 -21.34 -1.35 -18.23
C ILE A 405 -21.58 0.09 -18.73
N VAL A 406 -20.71 0.47 -19.68
CA VAL A 406 -20.96 1.10 -20.99
C VAL A 406 -20.08 2.33 -21.22
N ALA A 407 -19.22 2.20 -22.22
CA ALA A 407 -18.40 3.26 -22.78
C ALA A 407 -19.22 4.49 -23.18
N ARG A 408 -18.73 5.69 -22.85
CA ARG A 408 -19.10 6.92 -23.54
C ARG A 408 -17.83 7.63 -23.97
N SER A 409 -17.68 7.75 -25.29
CA SER A 409 -16.71 8.58 -25.98
C SER A 409 -16.82 10.05 -25.53
N PRO A 410 -15.69 10.78 -25.36
CA PRO A 410 -15.73 12.21 -25.08
C PRO A 410 -16.05 13.03 -26.35
N PRO A 411 -16.67 14.21 -26.21
CA PRO A 411 -17.00 15.09 -27.31
C PRO A 411 -15.80 15.94 -27.77
N ASN A 412 -15.77 16.14 -29.09
CA ASN A 412 -15.03 17.11 -29.90
C ASN A 412 -14.37 18.29 -29.17
N THR A 413 -13.08 18.50 -29.42
CA THR A 413 -12.41 19.80 -29.56
C THR A 413 -11.12 19.64 -30.40
N PRO A 414 -10.59 20.71 -31.01
CA PRO A 414 -10.36 20.81 -32.45
C PRO A 414 -9.00 20.28 -32.93
N THR A 415 -9.01 19.86 -34.19
CA THR A 415 -7.87 19.46 -35.02
C THR A 415 -6.88 20.62 -35.22
N PHE A 416 -5.64 20.42 -34.76
CA PHE A 416 -4.48 21.11 -35.31
C PHE A 416 -3.92 20.24 -36.46
N GLU A 417 -4.16 20.69 -37.69
CA GLU A 417 -3.58 20.10 -38.90
C GLU A 417 -2.10 20.46 -38.99
N PHE A 418 -1.25 19.43 -39.08
CA PHE A 418 0.04 19.54 -39.75
C PHE A 418 -0.03 18.65 -40.98
N GLY A 419 -0.13 19.29 -42.13
CA GLY A 419 -0.07 18.64 -43.44
C GLY A 419 1.32 18.13 -43.73
N PHE A 420 1.38 16.91 -44.23
CA PHE A 420 2.42 16.48 -45.17
C PHE A 420 1.75 15.62 -46.23
N ASP A 421 1.71 16.19 -47.43
CA ASP A 421 1.31 15.56 -48.68
C ASP A 421 2.15 14.32 -48.97
N TYR A 422 1.49 13.26 -49.42
CA TYR A 422 2.06 12.34 -50.41
C TYR A 422 0.95 11.96 -51.40
N GLU A 423 1.10 12.51 -52.60
CA GLU A 423 0.34 12.21 -53.80
C GLU A 423 0.55 10.77 -54.30
N GLU A 424 -0.52 10.29 -54.95
CA GLU A 424 -0.56 9.43 -56.14
C GLU A 424 0.14 8.05 -56.14
N ASN A 425 -0.66 6.99 -56.32
CA ASN A 425 -0.86 6.46 -57.68
C ASN A 425 -1.92 5.33 -57.76
N VAL A 426 -2.93 5.61 -58.59
CA VAL A 426 -3.69 4.76 -59.52
C VAL A 426 -3.25 3.30 -59.66
N ARG A 427 -4.20 2.35 -59.52
CA ARG A 427 -4.57 1.36 -60.55
C ARG A 427 -5.77 0.51 -60.14
N GLU A 428 -6.86 0.70 -60.88
CA GLU A 428 -7.94 -0.27 -61.06
C GLU A 428 -7.39 -1.56 -61.68
N MET A 429 -7.87 -2.71 -61.22
CA MET A 429 -8.10 -3.89 -62.07
C MET A 429 -9.11 -4.81 -61.37
N THR A 430 -10.32 -4.81 -61.93
CA THR A 430 -11.34 -5.84 -61.81
C THR A 430 -10.89 -7.11 -62.50
N VAL A 431 -11.13 -8.28 -61.90
CA VAL A 431 -11.38 -9.55 -62.62
C VAL A 431 -12.28 -10.43 -61.73
N ASP A 432 -13.48 -10.69 -62.24
CA ASP A 432 -14.40 -11.75 -61.79
C ASP A 432 -13.95 -13.14 -62.30
N ASP A 433 -14.50 -14.18 -61.65
CA ASP A 433 -14.65 -15.58 -62.11
C ASP A 433 -13.43 -16.53 -62.12
N CYS A 434 -13.34 -17.37 -61.07
CA CYS A 434 -13.36 -18.85 -61.11
C CYS A 434 -13.35 -19.45 -59.69
#